data_AF-A0A382IU72-F1
#
_entry.id   AF-A0A382IU72-F1
#
_cell.length_a   1.000
_cell.length_b   1.000
_cell.length_c   1.000
_cell.angle_alpha   90.00
_cell.angle_beta   90.00
_cell.angle_gamma   90.00
#
_symmetry.space_group_name_H-M   'P 1'
#
loop_
_entity.id
_entity.type
_entity.pdbx_description
1 polymer ?
#
loop_
_entity_poly.entity_id
_entity_poly.type
_entity_poly.pdbx_seq_one_letter_code
_entity_poly.pdbx_strand_id
1 'polypeptide(L)'
;VIEWVNTVLQGILTGGLYALFAAGLAIIFGVMRLVNITHGDLIVLSAFVAMVAIDVMGFNPFISLVAVLPIMFVFGYILQRSIL
;
A
#
# COMPACT_ATOMS: atom_id res chain seq x y z
N VAL A 1 -27.08 6.94 -17.61
CA VAL A 1 -27.20 7.46 -16.22
C VAL A 1 -26.39 6.63 -15.23
N ILE A 2 -26.53 5.30 -15.22
CA ILE A 2 -25.79 4.42 -14.30
C ILE A 2 -24.26 4.48 -14.50
N GLU A 3 -23.78 4.62 -15.75
CA GLU A 3 -22.34 4.70 -16.02
C GLU A 3 -21.66 5.93 -15.41
N TRP A 4 -22.25 7.12 -15.54
CA TRP A 4 -21.68 8.35 -14.98
C TRP A 4 -21.54 8.28 -13.45
N VAL A 5 -22.53 7.68 -12.78
CA VAL A 5 -22.49 7.45 -11.33
C VAL A 5 -21.35 6.51 -10.96
N ASN A 6 -21.17 5.41 -11.70
CA ASN A 6 -20.07 4.47 -11.48
C ASN A 6 -18.70 5.12 -11.71
N THR A 7 -18.53 5.91 -12.76
CA THR A 7 -17.27 6.63 -13.04
C THR A 7 -16.93 7.63 -11.93
N VAL A 8 -17.91 8.39 -11.44
CA VAL A 8 -17.71 9.32 -10.32
C VAL A 8 -17.35 8.55 -9.04
N LEU A 9 -18.02 7.44 -8.74
CA LEU A 9 -17.70 6.59 -7.60
C LEU A 9 -16.29 6.03 -7.69
N GLN A 10 -15.89 5.47 -8.85
CA GLN A 10 -14.53 4.98 -9.05
C GLN A 10 -13.48 6.10 -8.91
N GLY A 11 -13.78 7.29 -9.44
CA GLY A 11 -12.92 8.47 -9.27
C GLY A 11 -12.73 8.86 -7.80
N ILE A 12 -13.80 8.88 -7.02
CA ILE A 12 -13.75 9.17 -5.57
C ILE A 12 -12.98 8.08 -4.81
N LEU A 13 -13.26 6.80 -5.09
CA LEU A 13 -12.58 5.68 -4.42
C LEU A 13 -11.08 5.68 -4.71
N THR A 14 -10.71 5.91 -5.97
CA THR A 14 -9.30 5.95 -6.40
C THR A 14 -8.60 7.20 -5.88
N GLY A 15 -9.28 8.36 -5.92
CA GLY A 15 -8.76 9.60 -5.33
C GLY A 15 -8.57 9.48 -3.81
N GLY A 16 -9.50 8.83 -3.11
CA GLY A 16 -9.39 8.53 -1.69
C GLY A 16 -8.23 7.60 -1.37
N LEU A 17 -7.97 6.58 -2.20
CA LEU A 17 -6.80 5.72 -2.07
C LEU A 17 -5.49 6.53 -2.18
N TYR A 18 -5.37 7.39 -3.19
CA TYR A 18 -4.19 8.25 -3.34
C TYR A 18 -4.06 9.28 -2.21
N ALA A 19 -5.16 9.83 -1.71
CA ALA A 19 -5.16 10.72 -0.55
C ALA A 19 -4.67 10.01 0.71
N LEU A 20 -5.06 8.75 0.93
CA LEU A 20 -4.56 7.93 2.05
C LEU A 20 -3.05 7.68 1.94
N PHE A 21 -2.56 7.35 0.75
CA PHE A 21 -1.11 7.18 0.51
C PHE A 21 -0.34 8.48 0.79
N ALA A 22 -0.83 9.62 0.29
CA ALA A 22 -0.22 10.91 0.53
C ALA A 22 -0.22 11.29 2.02
N ALA A 23 -1.32 11.05 2.73
CA ALA A 23 -1.42 11.31 4.17
C ALA A 23 -0.44 10.47 4.98
N GLY A 24 -0.30 9.18 4.68
CA GLY A 24 0.68 8.31 5.33
C GLY A 24 2.11 8.79 5.12
N LEU A 25 2.46 9.14 3.88
CA LEU A 25 3.78 9.68 3.54
C LEU A 25 4.06 11.03 4.23
N ALA A 26 3.04 11.90 4.32
CA ALA A 26 3.14 13.18 5.01
C ALA A 26 3.41 13.01 6.52
N ILE A 27 2.77 12.04 7.17
CA ILE A 27 3.03 11.72 8.58
C ILE A 27 4.46 11.23 8.77
N ILE A 28 4.95 10.36 7.88
CA ILE A 28 6.31 9.81 7.97
C ILE A 28 7.36 10.91 7.87
N PHE A 29 7.25 11.80 6.89
CA PHE A 29 8.19 12.91 6.74
C PHE A 29 8.04 13.95 7.85
N GLY A 30 6.81 14.18 8.34
CA GLY A 30 6.54 15.10 9.45
C GLY A 30 7.23 14.70 10.75
N VAL A 31 7.37 13.39 11.02
CA VAL A 31 7.99 12.88 12.25
C VAL A 31 9.50 12.61 12.07
N MET A 32 9.91 11.98 10.97
CA MET A 32 11.27 11.43 10.87
C MET A 32 12.35 12.42 10.42
N ARG A 33 12.00 13.58 9.85
CA ARG A 33 12.94 14.60 9.30
C ARG A 33 14.03 14.05 8.35
N LEU A 34 13.91 12.81 7.90
CA LEU A 34 14.83 12.10 7.02
C LEU A 34 14.09 11.66 5.75
N VAL A 35 14.74 11.85 4.59
CA VAL A 35 14.18 11.48 3.29
C VAL A 35 14.50 10.01 3.01
N ASN A 36 13.60 9.10 3.37
CA ASN A 36 13.66 7.71 2.94
C ASN A 36 12.91 7.55 1.59
N ILE A 37 13.65 7.32 0.50
CA ILE A 37 13.09 7.15 -0.86
C ILE A 37 12.43 5.77 -1.05
N THR A 38 12.76 4.80 -0.22
CA THR A 38 12.33 3.39 -0.35
C THR A 38 10.82 3.19 -0.17
N HIS A 39 10.08 4.19 0.32
CA HIS A 39 8.63 4.05 0.55
C HIS A 39 7.83 3.76 -0.71
N GLY A 40 8.17 4.38 -1.84
CA GLY A 40 7.53 4.08 -3.11
C GLY A 40 7.77 2.63 -3.55
N ASP A 41 9.02 2.18 -3.47
CA ASP A 41 9.42 0.82 -3.84
C ASP A 41 8.75 -0.25 -2.97
N LEU A 42 8.63 -0.01 -1.66
CA LEU A 42 7.97 -0.94 -0.74
C LEU A 42 6.46 -1.04 -0.99
N ILE A 43 5.80 0.05 -1.38
CA ILE A 43 4.37 0.02 -1.73
C ILE A 43 4.16 -0.86 -2.97
N VAL A 44 4.99 -0.66 -4.01
CA VAL A 44 4.91 -1.45 -5.24
C VAL A 44 5.24 -2.93 -4.98
N LEU A 45 6.28 -3.21 -4.20
CA LEU A 45 6.63 -4.57 -3.79
C LEU A 45 5.48 -5.25 -3.05
N SER A 46 4.85 -4.55 -2.10
CA SER A 46 3.70 -5.07 -1.35
C SER A 46 2.53 -5.44 -2.28
N ALA A 47 2.26 -4.61 -3.29
CA ALA A 47 1.23 -4.87 -4.28
C ALA A 47 1.54 -6.13 -5.12
N PHE A 48 2.79 -6.32 -5.54
CA PHE A 48 3.20 -7.53 -6.24
C PHE A 48 3.11 -8.78 -5.36
N VAL A 49 3.52 -8.70 -4.09
CA VAL A 49 3.37 -9.82 -3.15
C VAL A 49 1.90 -10.18 -2.98
N ALA A 50 1.01 -9.20 -2.85
CA ALA A 50 -0.43 -9.43 -2.78
C ALA A 50 -1.00 -10.03 -4.06
N MET A 51 -0.53 -9.57 -5.23
CA MET A 51 -0.90 -10.14 -6.53
C MET A 51 -0.48 -11.61 -6.64
N VAL A 52 0.75 -11.95 -6.28
CA VAL A 52 1.24 -13.35 -6.29
C VAL A 52 0.43 -14.22 -5.33
N ALA A 53 0.10 -13.72 -4.14
CA ALA A 53 -0.73 -14.45 -3.19
C ALA A 53 -2.15 -14.72 -3.74
N ILE A 54 -2.69 -13.85 -4.60
CA ILE A 54 -4.01 -14.04 -5.21
C ILE A 54 -3.89 -14.95 -6.44
N ASP A 55 -3.03 -14.60 -7.40
CA ASP A 55 -3.00 -15.23 -8.72
C ASP A 55 -2.27 -16.58 -8.73
N VAL A 56 -1.23 -16.74 -7.90
CA VAL A 56 -0.39 -17.95 -7.88
C VAL A 56 -0.82 -18.90 -6.76
N MET A 57 -1.08 -18.37 -5.55
CA MET A 57 -1.52 -19.20 -4.42
C MET A 57 -3.03 -19.42 -4.36
N GLY A 58 -3.81 -18.68 -5.16
CA GLY A 58 -5.27 -18.81 -5.21
C GLY A 58 -5.97 -18.25 -3.96
N PHE A 59 -5.30 -17.40 -3.16
CA PHE A 59 -5.94 -16.83 -1.98
C PHE A 59 -6.97 -15.77 -2.35
N ASN A 60 -8.02 -15.68 -1.53
CA ASN A 60 -8.99 -14.60 -1.63
C ASN A 60 -8.30 -13.25 -1.33
N PRO A 61 -8.62 -12.15 -2.03
CA PRO A 61 -8.09 -10.81 -1.75
C PRO A 61 -8.09 -10.41 -0.26
N PHE A 62 -9.12 -10.78 0.51
CA PHE A 62 -9.18 -10.46 1.93
C PHE A 62 -8.14 -11.22 2.76
N ILE A 63 -7.92 -12.51 2.45
CA ILE A 63 -6.93 -13.34 3.14
C ILE A 63 -5.52 -12.87 2.77
N SER A 64 -5.30 -12.58 1.48
CA SER A 64 -4.05 -12.00 0.98
C SER A 64 -3.74 -10.69 1.72
N LEU A 65 -4.72 -9.79 1.86
CA LEU A 65 -4.53 -8.53 2.59
C LEU A 65 -4.13 -8.75 4.05
N VAL A 66 -4.83 -9.64 4.77
CA VAL A 66 -4.54 -9.95 6.19
C VAL A 66 -3.16 -10.58 6.37
N ALA A 67 -2.66 -11.35 5.39
CA ALA A 67 -1.35 -11.96 5.44
C ALA A 67 -0.23 -11.00 5.03
N VAL A 68 -0.40 -10.26 3.93
CA VAL A 68 0.64 -9.40 3.35
C VAL A 68 0.93 -8.20 4.23
N LEU A 69 -0.09 -7.63 4.89
CA LEU A 69 0.07 -6.45 5.74
C LEU A 69 1.06 -6.67 6.90
N PRO A 70 0.94 -7.71 7.76
CA PRO A 70 1.93 -7.97 8.80
C PRO A 70 3.30 -8.37 8.23
N ILE A 71 3.34 -9.14 7.12
CA ILE A 71 4.61 -9.54 6.49
C ILE A 71 5.40 -8.31 6.04
N MET A 72 4.75 -7.40 5.29
CA MET A 72 5.39 -6.20 4.77
C MET A 72 5.70 -5.19 5.86
N PHE A 73 4.90 -5.14 6.94
CA PHE A 73 5.22 -4.33 8.12
C PHE A 73 6.52 -4.81 8.80
N VAL A 74 6.63 -6.12 9.06
CA VAL A 74 7.84 -6.70 9.67
C VAL A 74 9.05 -6.50 8.75
N PHE A 75 8.89 -6.72 7.45
CA PHE A 75 9.95 -6.49 6.46
C PHE A 75 10.42 -5.02 6.45
N GLY A 76 9.48 -4.07 6.39
CA GLY A 76 9.77 -2.64 6.44
C GLY A 76 10.46 -2.24 7.75
N TYR A 77 10.01 -2.79 8.89
CA TYR A 77 10.64 -2.56 10.19
C TYR A 77 12.09 -3.07 10.24
N ILE A 78 12.35 -4.27 9.72
CA ILE A 78 13.71 -4.85 9.66
C ILE A 78 14.63 -3.98 8.80
N LEU A 79 14.14 -3.55 7.63
CA LEU A 79 14.89 -2.63 6.75
C LEU A 79 15.19 -1.32 7.46
N GLN A 80 14.17 -0.73 8.09
CA GLN A 80 14.34 0.50 8.84
C GLN A 80 15.33 0.35 9.98
N ARG A 81 15.31 -0.76 10.74
CA ARG A 81 16.19 -0.95 11.89
C ARG A 81 17.65 -1.25 11.51
N SER A 82 17.86 -1.90 10.36
CA SER A 82 19.17 -2.43 9.96
C SER A 82 19.97 -1.44 9.11
N ILE A 83 19.30 -0.63 8.29
CA ILE A 83 19.95 0.24 7.30
C ILE A 83 19.81 1.73 7.66
N LEU A 84 18.67 2.14 8.21
CA LEU A 84 18.31 3.53 8.50
C LEU A 84 18.41 3.85 9.99
#